data_AF-A0AAW0FLH7-F1
#
_entry.id   AF-A0AAW0FLH7-F1
#
_cell.length_a   1.000
_cell.length_b   1.000
_cell.length_c   1.000
_cell.angle_alpha   90.00
_cell.angle_beta   90.00
_cell.angle_gamma   90.00
#
_symmetry.space_group_name_H-M   'P 1'
#
loop_
_entity.id
_entity.type
_entity.pdbx_description
1 polymer ?
#
loop_
_entity_poly.entity_id
_entity_poly.type
_entity_poly.pdbx_seq_one_letter_code
_entity_poly.pdbx_strand_id
1 'polypeptide(L)'
;MAIPTHQKALLLTAKGGNFVVATIVVPKPQPNEVLIRVEASSLSHLEYKIQEHGFFVSEYPAIIGLDAAGVVVAVGHAVVNLSLG
;
A
#
# COMPACT_ATOMS: atom_id res chain seq x y z
N MET A 1 -12.22 -15.72 -2.88
CA MET A 1 -13.05 -14.64 -2.28
C MET A 1 -13.09 -13.49 -3.26
N ALA A 2 -14.19 -12.72 -3.32
CA ALA A 2 -14.25 -11.54 -4.16
C ALA A 2 -13.33 -10.43 -3.60
N ILE A 3 -12.60 -9.74 -4.48
CA ILE A 3 -11.80 -8.56 -4.13
C ILE A 3 -12.77 -7.39 -3.89
N PRO A 4 -12.75 -6.72 -2.73
CA PRO A 4 -13.63 -5.60 -2.48
C PRO A 4 -13.29 -4.41 -3.40
N THR A 5 -14.25 -3.53 -3.65
CA THR A 5 -14.00 -2.32 -4.45
C THR A 5 -13.27 -1.23 -3.67
N HIS A 6 -13.34 -1.28 -2.34
CA HIS A 6 -12.74 -0.31 -1.42
C HIS A 6 -12.05 -0.99 -0.24
N GLN A 7 -11.06 -0.30 0.33
CA GLN A 7 -10.32 -0.74 1.51
C GLN A 7 -9.98 0.45 2.41
N LYS A 8 -9.62 0.17 3.68
CA LYS A 8 -8.98 1.17 4.53
C LYS A 8 -7.48 1.25 4.23
N ALA A 9 -6.92 2.44 4.31
CA ALA A 9 -5.49 2.68 4.23
C ALA A 9 -5.08 3.77 5.23
N LEU A 10 -3.83 3.72 5.69
CA LEU A 10 -3.23 4.78 6.49
C LEU A 10 -2.58 5.79 5.55
N LEU A 11 -3.17 6.98 5.46
CA LEU A 11 -2.72 8.05 4.58
C LEU A 11 -1.89 9.07 5.34
N LEU A 12 -0.81 9.52 4.69
CA LEU A 12 -0.16 10.77 5.00
C LEU A 12 -0.70 11.85 4.06
N THR A 13 -1.46 12.83 4.58
CA THR A 13 -2.18 13.80 3.74
C THR A 13 -1.35 15.02 3.35
N ALA A 14 -0.26 15.29 4.07
CA ALA A 14 0.70 16.35 3.81
C ALA A 14 2.02 16.05 4.52
N LYS A 15 3.12 16.67 4.07
CA LYS A 15 4.43 16.61 4.75
C LYS A 15 4.29 17.13 6.19
N GLY A 16 4.81 16.38 7.16
CA GLY A 16 4.71 16.70 8.59
C GLY A 16 3.29 16.56 9.17
N GLY A 17 2.32 16.10 8.37
CA GLY A 17 0.95 15.89 8.82
C GLY A 17 0.78 14.61 9.64
N ASN A 18 -0.35 14.51 10.34
CA ASN A 18 -0.73 13.28 11.02
C ASN A 18 -1.19 12.22 10.02
N PHE A 19 -0.97 10.94 10.37
CA PHE A 19 -1.60 9.85 9.64
C PHE A 19 -3.11 9.85 9.86
N VAL A 20 -3.85 9.55 8.79
CA VAL A 20 -5.31 9.46 8.79
C VAL A 20 -5.73 8.13 8.17
N VAL A 21 -6.60 7.39 8.86
CA VAL A 21 -7.23 6.21 8.26
C VAL A 21 -8.37 6.67 7.36
N ALA A 22 -8.29 6.36 6.08
CA ALA A 22 -9.32 6.69 5.10
C ALA A 22 -9.74 5.46 4.29
N THR A 23 -10.91 5.56 3.65
CA THR A 23 -11.36 4.55 2.67
C THR A 23 -10.88 4.96 1.29
N ILE A 24 -10.24 4.05 0.58
CA ILE A 24 -9.73 4.23 -0.79
C ILE A 24 -10.24 3.11 -1.69
N VAL A 25 -10.12 3.30 -3.00
CA VAL A 25 -10.38 2.23 -3.98
C VAL A 25 -9.26 1.18 -3.91
N VAL A 26 -9.62 -0.10 -4.09
CA VAL A 26 -8.62 -1.16 -4.24
C VAL A 26 -7.99 -1.02 -5.64
N PRO A 27 -6.65 -0.92 -5.74
CA PRO A 27 -5.99 -0.77 -7.03
C PRO A 27 -6.11 -2.06 -7.86
N LYS A 28 -6.07 -1.91 -9.19
CA LYS A 28 -5.97 -3.03 -10.11
C LYS A 28 -4.51 -3.20 -10.52
N PRO A 29 -3.93 -4.42 -10.41
CA PRO A 29 -2.55 -4.62 -10.80
C PRO A 29 -2.38 -4.38 -12.30
N GLN A 30 -1.33 -3.66 -12.66
CA GLN A 30 -0.85 -3.54 -14.04
C GLN A 30 -0.24 -4.87 -14.52
N PRO A 31 0.12 -5.01 -15.80
CA PRO A 31 0.57 -6.28 -16.38
C PRO A 31 1.67 -7.01 -15.59
N ASN A 32 2.63 -6.27 -15.02
CA ASN A 32 3.79 -6.81 -14.30
C ASN A 32 3.65 -6.70 -12.76
N GLU A 33 2.45 -6.43 -12.25
CA GLU A 33 2.21 -6.20 -10.82
C GLU A 33 1.41 -7.34 -10.20
N VAL A 34 1.49 -7.44 -8.88
CA VAL A 34 0.60 -8.29 -8.08
C VAL A 34 -0.19 -7.42 -7.10
N LEU A 35 -1.43 -7.83 -6.82
CA LEU A 35 -2.22 -7.24 -5.76
C LEU A 35 -2.17 -8.15 -4.53
N ILE A 36 -1.68 -7.60 -3.42
CA ILE A 36 -1.55 -8.32 -2.15
C ILE A 36 -2.64 -7.83 -1.20
N ARG A 37 -3.41 -8.74 -0.62
CA ARG A 37 -4.22 -8.45 0.56
C ARG A 37 -3.29 -8.46 1.77
N VAL A 38 -2.90 -7.28 2.20
CA VAL A 38 -2.05 -7.09 3.38
C VAL A 38 -2.80 -7.58 4.63
N GLU A 39 -2.17 -8.49 5.38
CA GLU A 39 -2.68 -9.01 6.65
C GLU A 39 -1.93 -8.37 7.84
N ALA A 40 -0.66 -8.04 7.65
CA ALA A 40 0.15 -7.30 8.62
C ALA A 40 1.12 -6.36 7.91
N SER A 41 1.41 -5.23 8.54
CA SER A 41 2.45 -4.28 8.13
C SER A 41 3.04 -3.65 9.40
N SER A 42 4.33 -3.34 9.37
CA SER A 42 5.05 -2.74 10.49
C SER A 42 5.10 -1.22 10.34
N LEU A 43 5.23 -0.52 11.47
CA LEU A 43 5.67 0.88 11.50
C LEU A 43 7.03 0.91 12.18
N SER A 44 8.04 1.40 11.48
CA SER A 44 9.42 1.45 11.95
C SER A 44 9.89 2.90 12.15
N HIS A 45 11.17 3.05 12.51
CA HIS A 45 11.81 4.36 12.63
C HIS A 45 11.88 5.12 11.30
N LEU A 46 11.74 4.44 10.15
CA LEU A 46 11.79 5.12 8.87
C LEU A 46 10.44 5.81 8.55
N GLU A 47 9.31 5.23 8.95
CA GLU A 47 7.99 5.80 8.71
C GLU A 47 7.81 7.17 9.38
N TYR A 48 8.28 7.36 10.62
CA TYR A 48 8.21 8.70 11.26
C TYR A 48 9.12 9.72 10.56
N LYS A 49 10.29 9.32 10.06
CA LYS A 49 11.19 10.21 9.32
C LYS A 49 10.60 10.61 7.97
N ILE A 50 9.95 9.67 7.28
CA ILE A 50 9.21 9.95 6.05
C ILE A 50 8.05 10.92 6.35
N GLN A 51 7.30 10.68 7.42
CA GLN A 51 6.22 11.56 7.86
C GLN A 51 6.71 13.00 8.09
N GLU A 52 7.77 13.17 8.87
CA GLU A 52 8.28 14.48 9.29
C GLU A 52 9.00 15.23 8.14
N HIS A 53 9.83 14.52 7.37
CA HIS A 53 10.72 15.15 6.40
C HIS A 53 10.26 15.01 4.95
N GLY A 54 9.30 14.13 4.66
CA GLY A 54 8.78 13.89 3.32
C GLY A 54 9.75 13.16 2.39
N PHE A 55 10.74 12.45 2.93
CA PHE A 55 11.64 11.63 2.10
C PHE A 55 10.86 10.55 1.35
N PHE A 56 11.21 10.28 0.09
CA PHE A 56 10.52 9.33 -0.80
C PHE A 56 9.06 9.65 -1.16
N VAL A 57 8.51 10.79 -0.70
CA VAL A 57 7.15 11.22 -1.03
C VAL A 57 7.19 12.45 -1.92
N SER A 58 6.82 12.29 -3.19
CA SER A 58 6.73 13.39 -4.16
C SER A 58 5.36 14.06 -4.18
N GLU A 59 4.30 13.32 -3.85
CA GLU A 59 2.91 13.76 -3.94
C GLU A 59 2.10 13.31 -2.73
N TYR A 60 1.07 14.08 -2.40
CA TYR A 60 0.14 13.81 -1.31
C TYR A 60 -1.31 13.81 -1.82
N PRO A 61 -2.22 13.01 -1.23
CA PRO A 61 -1.98 12.08 -0.12
C PRO A 61 -1.18 10.84 -0.54
N ALA A 62 -0.35 10.34 0.37
CA ALA A 62 0.51 9.17 0.15
C ALA A 62 0.14 8.01 1.10
N ILE A 63 0.23 6.78 0.60
CA ILE A 63 0.27 5.56 1.42
C ILE A 63 1.74 5.19 1.54
N ILE A 64 2.25 5.14 2.77
CA ILE A 64 3.63 4.73 3.04
C ILE A 64 3.63 3.38 3.78
N GLY A 65 4.82 2.82 3.97
CA GLY A 65 5.05 1.54 4.63
C GLY A 65 5.95 0.68 3.77
N LEU A 66 7.06 0.22 4.35
CA LEU A 66 8.10 -0.49 3.62
C LEU A 66 8.04 -2.01 3.80
N ASP A 67 7.32 -2.47 4.83
CA ASP A 67 7.16 -3.89 5.13
C ASP A 67 5.69 -4.28 5.15
N ALA A 68 5.37 -5.41 4.52
CA ALA A 68 4.05 -6.02 4.58
C ALA A 68 4.14 -7.54 4.45
N ALA A 69 3.19 -8.23 5.04
CA ALA A 69 2.94 -9.65 4.84
C ALA A 69 1.45 -9.86 4.52
N GLY A 70 1.16 -10.77 3.59
CA GLY A 70 -0.20 -11.02 3.14
C GLY A 70 -0.27 -12.04 2.02
N VAL A 71 -1.43 -12.08 1.37
CA VAL A 71 -1.79 -13.10 0.36
C VAL A 71 -1.93 -12.45 -1.01
N VAL A 72 -1.41 -13.09 -2.06
CA VAL A 72 -1.58 -12.62 -3.44
C VAL A 72 -3.02 -12.90 -3.88
N VAL A 73 -3.79 -11.84 -4.16
CA VAL A 73 -5.21 -11.94 -4.51
C VAL A 73 -5.51 -11.62 -5.97
N ALA A 74 -4.58 -10.99 -6.70
CA ALA A 74 -4.62 -10.87 -8.15
C ALA A 74 -3.20 -10.76 -8.73
N VAL A 75 -3.03 -11.21 -9.96
CA VAL A 75 -1.77 -11.10 -10.71
C VAL A 75 -2.01 -10.45 -12.06
N GLY A 76 -1.12 -9.56 -12.46
CA GLY A 76 -1.07 -9.03 -13.82
C GLY A 76 -0.73 -10.13 -14.83
N HIS A 77 -1.19 -9.97 -16.07
CA HIS A 77 -1.08 -11.02 -17.10
C HIS A 77 0.35 -11.35 -17.55
N ALA A 78 1.32 -10.48 -17.26
CA ALA A 78 2.73 -10.68 -17.60
C ALA A 78 3.56 -11.20 -16.41
N VAL A 79 2.95 -11.39 -15.23
CA VAL A 79 3.61 -12.01 -14.08
C VAL A 79 3.69 -13.52 -14.29
N VAL A 80 4.91 -14.07 -14.24
CA VAL A 80 5.18 -15.51 -14.53
C VAL A 80 5.74 -16.29 -13.34
N ASN A 81 6.21 -15.60 -12.31
CA ASN A 81 6.96 -16.17 -11.19
C ASN A 81 6.20 -16.13 -9.85
N LEU A 82 4.99 -15.57 -9.84
CA LEU A 82 4.11 -15.50 -8.66
C LEU A 82 2.70 -15.95 -9.05
N SER A 83 2.00 -16.53 -8.08
CA SER A 83 0.66 -17.09 -8.24
C SER A 83 -0.24 -16.66 -7.09
N LEU A 84 -1.55 -16.84 -7.26
CA LEU A 84 -2.53 -16.64 -6.19
C LEU A 84 -2.26 -17.60 -5.03
N GLY A 85 -2.47 -17.12 -3.80
CA GLY A 85 -2.20 -17.84 -2.55
C GLY A 85 -1.23 -17.09 -1.67
#